data_AF-A0A218V942-F1
#
_entry.id   AF-A0A218V942-F1
#
_cell.length_a   1.000
_cell.length_b   1.000
_cell.length_c   1.000
_cell.angle_alpha   90.00
_cell.angle_beta   90.00
_cell.angle_gamma   90.00
#
_symmetry.space_group_name_H-M   'P 1'
#
loop_
_entity.id
_entity.type
_entity.pdbx_description
1 polymer ?
#
loop_
_entity_poly.entity_id
_entity_poly.type
_entity_poly.pdbx_seq_one_letter_code
_entity_poly.pdbx_strand_id
1 'polypeptide(L)'
;MLVQMTSDANTAGSGFIAKFSAAEPHERGDQYCGGRLQKPSGSFHTPNWPERDYPAGVSCSWHIVAPKNQLIELKFEKFDVERDNYCRYDYVAVFNGGEINDAKRIGKYCGDSPPAPILSEKNELLVQFLSDLSLTADGFIGHYKFRPKKLLTTTALPTTTTVPATSIITGTVITAVTRAGSLHATVSIINVYKEGNLAIQQAGKNMSAKILVMCKQCPLIRRGLNYIIMGQVEEDGRGKVFPNSFVMSFKTKNSKILNALKNKTCQN
;
A
#
# COMPACT_ATOMS: atom_id res chain seq x y z
N MET A 1 -12.61 -22.60 -13.12
CA MET A 1 -13.29 -21.67 -14.03
C MET A 1 -14.71 -21.49 -13.53
N LEU A 2 -15.20 -20.26 -13.41
CA LEU A 2 -16.61 -19.97 -13.16
C LEU A 2 -17.17 -19.31 -14.43
N VAL A 3 -18.28 -19.82 -14.95
CA VAL A 3 -19.01 -19.21 -16.07
C VAL A 3 -20.33 -18.70 -15.52
N GLN A 4 -20.60 -17.41 -15.71
CA GLN A 4 -21.86 -16.78 -15.32
C GLN A 4 -22.49 -16.11 -16.55
N MET A 5 -23.75 -16.46 -16.83
CA MET A 5 -24.59 -15.83 -17.84
C MET A 5 -25.72 -15.08 -17.12
N THR A 6 -25.94 -13.82 -17.50
CA THR A 6 -27.02 -12.98 -16.98
C THR A 6 -27.83 -12.46 -18.17
N SER A 7 -29.16 -12.56 -18.12
CA SER A 7 -30.07 -12.02 -19.14
C SER A 7 -31.02 -10.99 -18.52
N ASP A 8 -31.60 -10.14 -19.36
CA ASP A 8 -32.69 -9.24 -18.98
C ASP A 8 -34.08 -9.82 -19.36
N ALA A 9 -35.13 -9.02 -19.18
CA ALA A 9 -36.53 -9.44 -19.42
C ALA A 9 -37.07 -9.10 -20.82
N ASN A 10 -36.24 -8.53 -21.71
CA ASN A 10 -36.75 -7.88 -22.92
C ASN A 10 -36.71 -8.80 -24.15
N THR A 11 -35.58 -9.46 -24.38
CA THR A 11 -35.33 -10.20 -25.63
C THR A 11 -34.43 -11.40 -25.37
N ALA A 12 -34.74 -12.52 -26.03
CA ALA A 12 -33.94 -13.74 -25.95
C ALA A 12 -33.36 -14.11 -27.33
N GLY A 13 -32.17 -14.72 -27.32
CA GLY A 13 -31.50 -15.27 -28.50
C GLY A 13 -31.03 -16.70 -28.26
N SER A 14 -30.34 -17.30 -29.23
CA SER A 14 -29.96 -18.73 -29.23
C SER A 14 -28.92 -19.15 -28.18
N GLY A 15 -28.47 -18.25 -27.31
CA GLY A 15 -27.48 -18.53 -26.27
C GLY A 15 -26.09 -18.83 -26.82
N PHE A 16 -25.31 -19.63 -26.08
CA PHE A 16 -23.97 -20.06 -26.49
C PHE A 16 -23.76 -21.55 -26.19
N ILE A 17 -22.89 -22.18 -26.97
CA ILE A 17 -22.35 -23.51 -26.68
C ILE A 17 -20.87 -23.33 -26.37
N ALA A 18 -20.46 -23.75 -25.17
CA ALA A 18 -19.06 -23.77 -24.78
C ALA A 18 -18.55 -25.23 -24.74
N LYS A 19 -17.35 -25.45 -25.28
CA LYS A 19 -16.60 -26.70 -25.10
C LYS A 19 -15.40 -26.40 -24.22
N PHE A 20 -15.15 -27.25 -23.22
CA PHE A 20 -13.98 -27.16 -22.36
C PHE A 20 -13.23 -28.49 -22.40
N SER A 21 -11.92 -28.41 -22.24
CA SER A 21 -11.05 -29.56 -22.01
C SER A 21 -10.03 -29.17 -20.95
N ALA A 22 -9.69 -30.09 -20.05
CA ALA A 22 -8.48 -29.94 -19.27
C ALA A 22 -7.31 -30.07 -20.24
N ALA A 23 -6.61 -28.97 -20.50
CA ALA A 23 -5.35 -29.04 -21.23
C ALA A 23 -4.28 -29.47 -20.24
N GLU A 24 -3.59 -30.58 -20.52
CA GLU A 24 -2.30 -30.81 -19.87
C GLU A 24 -1.34 -29.70 -20.33
N PRO A 25 -0.52 -29.11 -19.44
CA PRO A 25 0.25 -27.88 -19.72
C PRO A 25 1.22 -27.92 -20.92
N HIS A 26 1.30 -29.02 -21.66
CA HIS A 26 2.33 -29.23 -22.69
C HIS A 26 1.86 -29.85 -24.01
N GLU A 27 0.60 -30.27 -24.18
CA GLU A 27 0.24 -31.10 -25.34
C GLU A 27 -0.15 -30.33 -26.63
N ARG A 28 -0.38 -29.02 -26.57
CA ARG A 28 -1.01 -28.31 -27.72
C ARG A 28 -0.25 -27.11 -28.28
N GLY A 29 0.95 -26.80 -27.79
CA GLY A 29 1.67 -25.58 -28.22
C GLY A 29 0.98 -24.26 -27.84
N ASP A 30 -0.21 -24.33 -27.24
CA ASP A 30 -0.87 -23.24 -26.54
C ASP A 30 0.04 -22.83 -25.37
N GLN A 31 0.46 -21.55 -25.35
CA GLN A 31 1.28 -20.96 -24.29
C GLN A 31 0.46 -20.82 -22.99
N TYR A 32 0.20 -21.95 -22.35
CA TYR A 32 -0.43 -21.98 -21.04
C TYR A 32 0.59 -21.48 -19.99
N CYS A 33 0.21 -20.43 -19.30
CA CYS A 33 0.95 -19.85 -18.19
C CYS A 33 0.00 -19.53 -17.04
N GLY A 34 0.52 -19.56 -15.82
CA GLY A 34 -0.31 -19.41 -14.62
C GLY A 34 -0.43 -20.71 -13.83
N GLY A 35 -1.48 -20.78 -13.01
CA GLY A 35 -1.81 -21.94 -12.20
C GLY A 35 -1.95 -21.60 -10.71
N ARG A 36 -2.23 -22.63 -9.92
CA ARG A 36 -2.40 -22.51 -8.48
C ARG A 36 -1.08 -22.76 -7.75
N LEU A 37 -0.67 -21.81 -6.91
CA LEU A 37 0.60 -21.80 -6.20
C LEU A 37 0.35 -21.94 -4.70
N GLN A 38 0.70 -23.09 -4.12
CA GLN A 38 0.37 -23.43 -2.72
C GLN A 38 1.60 -23.75 -1.85
N LYS A 39 2.81 -23.71 -2.42
CA LYS A 39 4.04 -23.97 -1.68
C LYS A 39 4.38 -22.76 -0.79
N PRO A 40 5.08 -22.94 0.36
CA PRO A 40 5.42 -21.84 1.27
C PRO A 40 6.19 -20.68 0.64
N SER A 41 6.90 -20.96 -0.44
CA SER A 41 7.54 -19.96 -1.29
C SER A 41 7.72 -20.53 -2.69
N GLY A 42 7.90 -19.64 -3.65
CA GLY A 42 8.24 -20.03 -5.02
C GLY A 42 8.37 -18.81 -5.91
N SER A 43 8.57 -19.07 -7.19
CA SER A 43 8.64 -18.07 -8.23
C SER A 43 7.67 -18.40 -9.36
N PHE A 44 7.38 -17.38 -10.16
CA PHE A 44 6.61 -17.46 -11.39
C PHE A 44 7.10 -16.37 -12.34
N HIS A 45 6.94 -16.57 -13.64
CA HIS A 45 7.48 -15.66 -14.65
C HIS A 45 6.59 -15.66 -15.89
N THR A 46 6.79 -14.66 -16.75
CA THR A 46 6.18 -14.62 -18.09
C THR A 46 6.63 -15.81 -18.94
N PRO A 47 5.83 -16.24 -19.93
CA PRO A 47 6.29 -17.23 -20.89
C PRO A 47 7.59 -16.77 -21.57
N ASN A 48 8.44 -17.73 -21.96
CA ASN A 48 9.76 -17.52 -22.57
C ASN A 48 10.84 -16.83 -21.72
N TRP A 49 10.55 -16.45 -20.48
CA TRP A 49 11.56 -15.92 -19.57
C TRP A 49 12.57 -17.00 -19.15
N PRO A 50 13.88 -16.71 -19.07
CA PRO A 50 14.56 -15.44 -19.41
C PRO A 50 15.09 -15.39 -20.86
N GLU A 51 14.80 -16.37 -21.71
CA GLU A 51 15.47 -16.54 -23.00
C GLU A 51 15.06 -15.49 -24.05
N ARG A 52 13.82 -15.01 -24.01
CA ARG A 52 13.28 -13.98 -24.93
C ARG A 52 12.01 -13.35 -24.37
N ASP A 53 11.55 -12.31 -25.05
CA ASP A 53 10.31 -11.60 -24.76
C ASP A 53 9.09 -12.51 -24.58
N TYR A 54 8.16 -12.04 -23.77
CA TYR A 54 6.86 -12.67 -23.66
C TYR A 54 6.09 -12.59 -24.99
N PRO A 55 5.19 -13.53 -25.29
CA PRO A 55 4.40 -13.50 -26.52
C PRO A 55 3.27 -12.45 -26.46
N ALA A 56 2.88 -11.93 -27.62
CA ALA A 56 1.67 -11.12 -27.75
C ALA A 56 0.39 -11.95 -27.54
N GLY A 57 -0.64 -11.34 -26.98
CA GLY A 57 -1.98 -11.92 -26.81
C GLY A 57 -2.08 -12.96 -25.70
N VAL A 58 -1.17 -12.97 -24.72
CA VAL A 58 -1.17 -13.95 -23.64
C VAL A 58 -1.98 -13.49 -22.44
N SER A 59 -2.60 -14.45 -21.76
CA SER A 59 -3.35 -14.23 -20.52
C SER A 59 -2.92 -15.25 -19.47
N CYS A 60 -2.02 -14.85 -18.58
CA CYS A 60 -1.57 -15.68 -17.46
C CYS A 60 -2.31 -15.31 -16.17
N SER A 61 -2.54 -16.29 -15.31
CA SER A 61 -3.10 -16.06 -13.97
C SER A 61 -2.50 -17.00 -12.93
N TRP A 62 -1.82 -16.44 -11.94
CA TRP A 62 -1.24 -17.18 -10.82
C TRP A 62 -2.07 -16.94 -9.56
N HIS A 63 -2.75 -17.99 -9.08
CA HIS A 63 -3.53 -17.95 -7.85
C HIS A 63 -2.69 -18.49 -6.69
N ILE A 64 -2.15 -17.59 -5.88
CA ILE A 64 -1.33 -17.94 -4.73
C ILE A 64 -2.25 -18.15 -3.52
N VAL A 65 -2.19 -19.35 -2.92
CA VAL A 65 -3.04 -19.74 -1.79
C VAL A 65 -2.20 -20.23 -0.64
N ALA A 66 -2.10 -19.38 0.38
CA ALA A 66 -1.48 -19.70 1.65
C ALA A 66 -2.47 -20.37 2.61
N PRO A 67 -1.97 -21.07 3.65
CA PRO A 67 -2.76 -21.45 4.82
C PRO A 67 -3.51 -20.26 5.43
N LYS A 68 -4.70 -20.50 6.00
CA LYS A 68 -5.58 -19.43 6.52
C LYS A 68 -4.92 -18.52 7.57
N ASN A 69 -3.90 -19.00 8.28
CA ASN A 69 -3.12 -18.27 9.28
C ASN A 69 -1.87 -17.58 8.70
N GLN A 70 -1.74 -17.47 7.38
CA GLN A 70 -0.60 -16.85 6.71
C GLN A 70 -1.05 -15.79 5.69
N LEU A 71 -0.18 -14.80 5.48
CA LEU A 71 -0.22 -13.79 4.42
C LEU A 71 0.79 -14.15 3.33
N ILE A 72 0.70 -13.47 2.20
CA ILE A 72 1.55 -13.67 1.03
C ILE A 72 2.32 -12.37 0.81
N GLU A 73 3.65 -12.44 0.86
CA GLU A 73 4.55 -11.38 0.42
C GLU A 73 4.98 -11.68 -1.02
N LEU A 74 4.68 -10.77 -1.95
CA LEU A 74 5.01 -10.84 -3.37
C LEU A 74 6.05 -9.77 -3.71
N LYS A 75 7.07 -10.14 -4.48
CA LYS A 75 8.14 -9.26 -4.97
C LYS A 75 8.50 -9.60 -6.41
N PHE A 76 8.67 -8.59 -7.25
CA PHE A 76 9.24 -8.77 -8.58
C PHE A 76 10.73 -8.47 -8.51
N GLU A 77 11.55 -9.39 -9.01
CA GLU A 77 13.00 -9.21 -9.09
C GLU A 77 13.39 -8.46 -10.37
N LYS A 78 12.80 -8.88 -11.49
CA LYS A 78 12.87 -8.20 -12.79
C LYS A 78 11.46 -7.93 -13.29
N PHE A 79 11.30 -6.82 -13.99
CA PHE A 79 10.02 -6.37 -14.49
C PHE A 79 10.24 -5.45 -15.69
N ASP A 80 9.84 -5.92 -16.86
CA ASP A 80 9.81 -5.13 -18.09
C ASP A 80 8.59 -5.55 -18.92
N VAL A 81 7.61 -4.67 -18.96
CA VAL A 81 6.31 -4.86 -19.62
C VAL A 81 6.04 -3.60 -20.42
N GLU A 82 5.40 -3.70 -21.58
CA GLU A 82 5.16 -2.56 -22.47
C GLU A 82 4.69 -1.31 -21.70
N ARG A 83 5.42 -0.20 -21.89
CA ARG A 83 5.19 1.03 -21.13
C ARG A 83 4.00 1.80 -21.71
N ASP A 84 2.99 2.03 -20.86
CA ASP A 84 1.92 3.00 -21.11
C ASP A 84 1.62 3.80 -19.83
N ASN A 85 1.25 5.08 -19.96
CA ASN A 85 0.95 5.94 -18.80
C ASN A 85 -0.22 5.43 -17.95
N TYR A 86 -1.10 4.60 -18.52
CA TYR A 86 -2.25 4.02 -17.86
C TYR A 86 -2.26 2.48 -17.91
N CYS A 87 -1.15 1.87 -18.35
CA CYS A 87 -1.00 0.43 -18.56
C CYS A 87 -2.19 -0.18 -19.33
N ARG A 88 -2.59 0.44 -20.45
CA ARG A 88 -3.79 0.04 -21.22
C ARG A 88 -3.57 -1.18 -22.10
N TYR A 89 -2.35 -1.36 -22.59
CA TYR A 89 -1.95 -2.44 -23.46
C TYR A 89 -1.53 -3.65 -22.61
N ASP A 90 -0.24 -3.77 -22.31
CA ASP A 90 0.26 -4.84 -21.45
C ASP A 90 0.32 -4.43 -19.99
N TYR A 91 0.01 -5.37 -19.09
CA TYR A 91 0.07 -5.10 -17.66
C TYR A 91 0.08 -6.34 -16.78
N VAL A 92 0.60 -6.14 -15.57
CA VAL A 92 0.41 -7.04 -14.43
C VAL A 92 -0.56 -6.41 -13.45
N ALA A 93 -1.67 -7.09 -13.17
CA ALA A 93 -2.65 -6.70 -12.16
C ALA A 93 -2.58 -7.66 -10.96
N VAL A 94 -2.62 -7.10 -9.75
CA VAL A 94 -2.57 -7.88 -8.51
C VAL A 94 -3.84 -7.62 -7.71
N PHE A 95 -4.49 -8.68 -7.23
CA PHE A 95 -5.76 -8.62 -6.53
C PHE A 95 -5.69 -9.33 -5.18
N ASN A 96 -6.33 -8.77 -4.15
CA ASN A 96 -6.59 -9.46 -2.91
C ASN A 96 -7.70 -10.52 -3.12
N GLY A 97 -7.42 -11.78 -2.74
CA GLY A 97 -8.34 -12.90 -2.95
C GLY A 97 -7.98 -13.77 -4.16
N GLY A 98 -8.90 -14.66 -4.54
CA GLY A 98 -8.73 -15.63 -5.64
C GLY A 98 -9.43 -15.28 -6.94
N GLU A 99 -9.94 -14.06 -7.08
CA GLU A 99 -10.78 -13.64 -8.22
C GLU A 99 -10.32 -12.28 -8.76
N ILE A 100 -10.50 -12.10 -10.07
CA ILE A 100 -10.30 -10.81 -10.74
C ILE A 100 -11.48 -9.92 -10.33
N ASN A 101 -11.23 -8.97 -9.43
CA ASN A 101 -12.24 -8.06 -8.94
C ASN A 101 -11.61 -6.68 -8.71
N ASP A 102 -12.03 -5.70 -9.50
CA ASP A 102 -11.46 -4.35 -9.46
C ASP A 102 -11.61 -3.65 -8.10
N ALA A 103 -12.64 -3.97 -7.31
CA ALA A 103 -12.78 -3.45 -5.95
C ALA A 103 -11.72 -4.01 -4.97
N LYS A 104 -11.04 -5.10 -5.34
CA LYS A 104 -9.96 -5.74 -4.59
C LYS A 104 -8.60 -5.62 -5.29
N ARG A 105 -8.49 -4.82 -6.35
CA ARG A 105 -7.23 -4.61 -7.08
C ARG A 105 -6.28 -3.79 -6.24
N ILE A 106 -5.12 -4.37 -5.95
CA ILE A 106 -4.02 -3.71 -5.25
C ILE A 106 -3.32 -2.72 -6.19
N GLY A 107 -3.12 -3.12 -7.44
CA GLY A 107 -2.52 -2.26 -8.45
C GLY A 107 -2.49 -2.89 -9.84
N LYS A 108 -2.16 -2.04 -10.81
CA LYS A 108 -1.94 -2.36 -12.22
C LYS A 108 -0.59 -1.75 -12.61
N TYR A 109 0.31 -2.57 -13.15
CA TYR A 109 1.72 -2.23 -13.32
C TYR A 109 2.19 -2.55 -14.74
N CYS A 110 3.03 -1.69 -15.30
CA CYS A 110 3.68 -1.81 -16.60
C CYS A 110 4.95 -0.94 -16.63
N GLY A 111 5.76 -1.03 -17.68
CA GLY A 111 7.08 -0.41 -17.79
C GLY A 111 8.22 -1.31 -17.28
N ASP A 112 9.40 -0.71 -17.14
CA ASP A 112 10.68 -1.38 -16.83
C ASP A 112 11.08 -1.37 -15.34
N SER A 113 10.17 -0.90 -14.49
CA SER A 113 10.46 -0.62 -13.08
C SER A 113 9.65 -1.58 -12.20
N PRO A 114 10.30 -2.48 -11.44
CA PRO A 114 9.60 -3.40 -10.55
C PRO A 114 8.74 -2.63 -9.53
N PRO A 115 7.47 -3.04 -9.31
CA PRO A 115 6.64 -2.42 -8.29
C PRO A 115 7.18 -2.71 -6.89
N ALA A 116 6.82 -1.85 -5.92
CA ALA A 116 7.15 -2.07 -4.53
C ALA A 116 6.61 -3.43 -4.02
N PRO A 117 7.27 -4.07 -3.05
CA PRO A 117 6.79 -5.33 -2.47
C PRO A 117 5.34 -5.26 -2.01
N ILE A 118 4.55 -6.27 -2.38
CA ILE A 118 3.12 -6.35 -2.07
C ILE A 118 2.91 -7.35 -0.94
N LEU A 119 2.11 -6.97 0.05
CA LEU A 119 1.66 -7.86 1.11
C LEU A 119 0.15 -8.03 0.98
N SER A 120 -0.32 -9.28 0.94
CA SER A 120 -1.76 -9.58 0.88
C SER A 120 -2.46 -9.23 2.19
N GLU A 121 -3.77 -8.96 2.12
CA GLU A 121 -4.62 -8.75 3.31
C GLU A 121 -5.04 -10.07 3.96
N LYS A 122 -5.21 -11.11 3.14
CA LYS A 122 -5.66 -12.44 3.56
C LYS A 122 -4.70 -13.51 3.03
N ASN A 123 -5.13 -14.77 3.04
CA ASN A 123 -4.32 -15.91 2.64
C ASN A 123 -4.38 -16.24 1.13
N GLU A 124 -4.96 -15.34 0.33
CA GLU A 124 -5.09 -15.52 -1.11
C GLU A 124 -4.70 -14.24 -1.84
N LEU A 125 -3.96 -14.40 -2.93
CA LEU A 125 -3.52 -13.34 -3.81
C LEU A 125 -3.60 -13.86 -5.26
N LEU A 126 -4.17 -13.05 -6.15
CA LEU A 126 -4.22 -13.37 -7.58
C LEU A 126 -3.35 -12.38 -8.35
N VAL A 127 -2.47 -12.91 -9.19
CA VAL A 127 -1.64 -12.12 -10.11
C VAL A 127 -2.08 -12.46 -11.53
N GLN A 128 -2.51 -11.45 -12.28
CA GLN A 128 -2.89 -11.56 -13.69
C GLN A 128 -1.86 -10.82 -14.55
N PHE A 129 -1.40 -11.45 -15.62
CA PHE A 129 -0.65 -10.79 -16.68
C PHE A 129 -1.42 -10.89 -17.98
N LEU A 130 -1.64 -9.76 -18.63
CA LEU A 130 -2.22 -9.69 -19.97
C LEU A 130 -1.26 -8.97 -20.90
N SER A 131 -1.11 -9.48 -22.13
CA SER A 131 -0.53 -8.75 -23.25
C SER A 131 -1.53 -8.57 -24.40
N ASP A 132 -1.39 -7.47 -25.13
CA ASP A 132 -2.15 -7.20 -26.35
C ASP A 132 -1.49 -7.85 -27.58
N LEU A 133 -1.99 -7.57 -28.79
CA LEU A 133 -1.53 -8.23 -30.02
C LEU A 133 -0.24 -7.66 -30.61
N SER A 134 0.44 -6.74 -29.92
CA SER A 134 1.63 -6.04 -30.38
C SER A 134 2.62 -5.78 -29.24
N LEU A 135 3.78 -5.21 -29.57
CA LEU A 135 4.81 -4.69 -28.66
C LEU A 135 5.07 -5.53 -27.39
N THR A 136 6.03 -6.44 -27.50
CA THR A 136 6.47 -7.26 -26.37
C THR A 136 7.70 -6.65 -25.68
N ALA A 137 8.03 -7.18 -24.51
CA ALA A 137 9.23 -6.83 -23.75
C ALA A 137 9.79 -8.06 -23.03
N ASP A 138 10.92 -7.91 -22.31
CA ASP A 138 11.63 -9.02 -21.67
C ASP A 138 10.73 -9.81 -20.70
N GLY A 139 9.75 -9.15 -20.07
CA GLY A 139 8.82 -9.74 -19.13
C GLY A 139 9.26 -9.62 -17.68
N PHE A 140 8.85 -10.57 -16.85
CA PHE A 140 9.14 -10.50 -15.41
C PHE A 140 9.36 -11.85 -14.77
N ILE A 141 10.06 -11.84 -13.63
CA ILE A 141 10.07 -12.93 -12.66
C ILE A 141 9.66 -12.39 -11.28
N GLY A 142 8.58 -12.98 -10.76
CA GLY A 142 8.01 -12.72 -9.45
C GLY A 142 8.33 -13.84 -8.46
N HIS A 143 8.58 -13.46 -7.21
CA HIS A 143 8.81 -14.35 -6.09
C HIS A 143 7.76 -14.11 -5.02
N TYR A 144 7.22 -15.18 -4.47
CA TYR A 144 6.30 -15.12 -3.35
C TYR A 144 6.79 -15.95 -2.18
N LYS A 145 6.41 -15.54 -0.97
CA LYS A 145 6.60 -16.33 0.24
C LYS A 145 5.48 -16.08 1.24
N PHE A 146 5.15 -17.11 1.98
CA PHE A 146 4.14 -17.03 3.03
C PHE A 146 4.77 -16.43 4.28
N ARG A 147 4.01 -15.55 4.93
CA ARG A 147 4.35 -14.92 6.20
C ARG A 147 3.30 -15.32 7.22
N PRO A 148 3.68 -15.68 8.46
CA PRO A 148 2.70 -15.83 9.52
C PRO A 148 1.83 -14.57 9.60
N LYS A 149 0.50 -14.73 9.58
CA LYS A 149 -0.37 -13.66 10.08
C LYS A 149 0.08 -13.44 11.51
N LYS A 150 0.38 -12.20 11.88
CA LYS A 150 0.44 -11.86 13.30
C LYS A 150 -0.97 -12.10 13.82
N LEU A 151 -1.18 -13.27 14.44
CA LEU A 151 -2.48 -13.65 14.97
C LEU A 151 -2.82 -12.58 16.00
N LEU A 152 -3.93 -11.87 15.79
CA LEU A 152 -4.58 -11.15 16.87
C LEU A 152 -5.12 -12.25 17.79
N THR A 153 -4.29 -12.71 18.71
CA THR A 153 -4.75 -13.62 19.76
C THR A 153 -5.79 -12.85 20.55
N THR A 154 -7.05 -13.26 20.46
CA THR A 154 -8.08 -12.95 21.45
C THR A 154 -7.73 -13.69 22.74
N THR A 155 -6.60 -13.34 23.34
CA THR A 155 -6.39 -13.50 24.77
C THR A 155 -7.15 -12.34 25.40
N ALA A 156 -7.93 -12.62 26.45
CA ALA A 156 -8.62 -11.59 27.24
C ALA A 156 -7.74 -10.34 27.38
N LEU A 157 -8.36 -9.17 27.12
CA LEU A 157 -7.78 -7.83 27.18
C LEU A 157 -6.42 -7.80 27.89
N PRO A 158 -5.27 -7.85 27.18
CA PRO A 158 -4.12 -7.18 27.70
C PRO A 158 -4.46 -5.71 27.57
N THR A 159 -4.55 -5.01 28.69
CA THR A 159 -4.41 -3.57 28.78
C THR A 159 -2.99 -3.22 28.30
N THR A 160 -2.69 -3.42 27.02
CA THR A 160 -1.48 -2.92 26.40
C THR A 160 -1.77 -1.50 26.00
N THR A 161 -1.45 -0.61 26.93
CA THR A 161 -0.86 0.69 26.68
C THR A 161 -0.10 0.65 25.36
N THR A 162 -0.77 1.08 24.29
CA THR A 162 -0.12 1.42 23.03
C THR A 162 0.91 2.47 23.39
N VAL A 163 2.21 2.13 23.38
CA VAL A 163 3.22 3.18 23.38
C VAL A 163 3.01 3.94 22.07
N PRO A 164 2.63 5.22 22.13
CA PRO A 164 2.44 6.05 20.97
C PRO A 164 3.67 6.06 20.09
N ALA A 165 3.58 5.68 18.81
CA ALA A 165 4.65 5.97 17.86
C ALA A 165 4.78 7.49 17.73
N THR A 166 5.90 8.04 18.18
CA THR A 166 6.11 9.49 18.15
C THR A 166 6.28 9.94 16.69
N SER A 167 5.45 10.89 16.27
CA SER A 167 5.53 11.51 14.94
C SER A 167 5.84 12.99 15.13
N ILE A 168 6.75 13.52 14.32
CA ILE A 168 7.09 14.93 14.31
C ILE A 168 6.45 15.56 13.09
N ILE A 169 5.62 16.56 13.30
CA ILE A 169 5.02 17.35 12.22
C ILE A 169 5.62 18.75 12.28
N THR A 170 6.00 19.30 11.13
CA THR A 170 6.28 20.72 10.99
C THR A 170 5.15 21.38 10.21
N GLY A 171 4.68 22.53 10.68
CA GLY A 171 3.55 23.18 10.03
C GLY A 171 3.22 24.57 10.56
N THR A 172 2.38 25.27 9.81
CA THR A 172 1.88 26.61 10.16
C THR A 172 0.55 26.49 10.90
N VAL A 173 0.42 27.14 12.05
CA VAL A 173 -0.82 27.11 12.82
C VAL A 173 -1.87 28.03 12.17
N ILE A 174 -2.92 27.42 11.62
CA ILE A 174 -4.04 28.10 10.97
C ILE A 174 -5.02 28.64 12.01
N THR A 175 -5.33 27.83 13.03
CA THR A 175 -6.24 28.20 14.13
C THR A 175 -5.69 27.71 15.46
N ALA A 176 -5.89 28.45 16.53
CA ALA A 176 -5.58 28.05 17.90
C ALA A 176 -6.69 28.56 18.82
N VAL A 177 -7.47 27.67 19.40
CA VAL A 177 -8.65 28.00 20.23
C VAL A 177 -8.63 27.16 21.50
N THR A 178 -8.73 27.81 22.65
CA THR A 178 -8.85 27.11 23.94
C THR A 178 -10.32 26.81 24.22
N ARG A 179 -10.66 25.54 24.43
CA ARG A 179 -12.01 25.09 24.81
C ARG A 179 -11.91 24.20 26.05
N ALA A 180 -12.68 24.50 27.08
CA ALA A 180 -12.72 23.72 28.34
C ALA A 180 -11.32 23.41 28.92
N GLY A 181 -10.43 24.40 28.95
CA GLY A 181 -9.06 24.25 29.47
C GLY A 181 -8.09 23.48 28.59
N SER A 182 -8.49 23.07 27.38
CA SER A 182 -7.64 22.36 26.40
C SER A 182 -7.47 23.17 25.11
N LEU A 183 -6.23 23.28 24.62
CA LEU A 183 -5.93 24.04 23.40
C LEU A 183 -6.12 23.16 22.16
N HIS A 184 -7.01 23.59 21.28
CA HIS A 184 -7.28 22.97 19.99
C HIS A 184 -6.64 23.81 18.89
N ALA A 185 -5.70 23.23 18.13
CA ALA A 185 -5.07 23.92 17.02
C ALA A 185 -5.24 23.16 15.71
N THR A 186 -5.33 23.89 14.60
CA THR A 186 -5.30 23.33 13.25
C THR A 186 -4.01 23.77 12.59
N VAL A 187 -3.25 22.82 12.06
CA VAL A 187 -1.92 23.06 11.51
C VAL A 187 -1.89 22.65 10.04
N SER A 188 -1.49 23.57 9.17
CA SER A 188 -1.14 23.27 7.78
C SER A 188 0.17 22.51 7.76
N ILE A 189 0.17 21.28 7.27
CA ILE A 189 1.36 20.42 7.34
C ILE A 189 2.37 20.86 6.26
N ILE A 190 3.61 21.06 6.68
CA ILE A 190 4.76 21.27 5.79
C ILE A 190 5.47 19.92 5.59
N ASN A 191 5.94 19.28 6.66
CA ASN A 191 6.59 17.96 6.61
C ASN A 191 6.12 17.05 7.76
N VAL A 192 6.15 15.74 7.52
CA VAL A 192 5.93 14.71 8.54
C VAL A 192 7.16 13.82 8.64
N TYR A 193 7.61 13.54 9.87
CA TYR A 193 8.70 12.63 10.18
C TYR A 193 8.19 11.55 11.14
N LYS A 194 8.56 10.29 10.89
CA LYS A 194 8.17 9.14 11.70
C LYS A 194 9.40 8.51 12.37
N GLU A 195 9.27 8.12 13.62
CA GLU A 195 10.34 7.43 14.34
C GLU A 195 10.79 6.17 13.58
N GLY A 196 12.11 6.02 13.37
CA GLY A 196 12.71 4.92 12.60
C GLY A 196 12.76 5.11 11.07
N ASN A 197 12.10 6.14 10.53
CA ASN A 197 12.12 6.44 9.10
C ASN A 197 12.27 7.96 8.89
N LEU A 198 13.50 8.43 8.67
CA LEU A 198 13.81 9.85 8.40
C LEU A 198 13.33 10.33 7.02
N ALA A 199 12.55 9.51 6.30
CA ALA A 199 11.98 9.89 5.02
C ALA A 199 10.98 11.05 5.23
N ILE A 200 11.28 12.20 4.61
CA ILE A 200 10.34 13.31 4.54
C ILE A 200 9.18 12.86 3.66
N GLN A 201 8.04 12.58 4.28
CA GLN A 201 6.80 12.46 3.53
C GLN A 201 6.29 13.88 3.33
N GLN A 202 6.49 14.44 2.13
CA GLN A 202 5.89 15.72 1.77
C GLN A 202 4.38 15.55 1.82
N ALA A 203 3.76 16.24 2.77
CA ALA A 203 2.32 16.32 2.84
C ALA A 203 1.85 17.22 1.67
N GLY A 204 0.91 16.72 0.85
CA GLY A 204 0.32 17.51 -0.23
C GLY A 204 -0.16 18.88 0.26
N LYS A 205 -0.10 19.88 -0.64
CA LYS A 205 -0.27 21.34 -0.38
C LYS A 205 -1.58 21.75 0.35
N ASN A 206 -2.52 20.82 0.55
CA ASN A 206 -3.83 21.02 1.19
C ASN A 206 -4.06 20.13 2.43
N MET A 207 -3.03 19.46 2.97
CA MET A 207 -3.21 18.62 4.16
C MET A 207 -3.08 19.45 5.45
N SER A 208 -4.10 19.34 6.32
CA SER A 208 -4.09 19.95 7.65
C SER A 208 -4.37 18.92 8.74
N ALA A 209 -3.71 19.07 9.89
CA ALA A 209 -3.93 18.24 11.06
C ALA A 209 -4.64 19.05 12.16
N LYS A 210 -5.64 18.43 12.81
CA LYS A 210 -6.22 18.95 14.04
C LYS A 210 -5.46 18.35 15.21
N ILE A 211 -4.85 19.21 16.01
CA ILE A 211 -4.08 18.80 17.18
C ILE A 211 -4.76 19.25 18.47
N LEU A 212 -4.80 18.34 19.45
CA LEU A 212 -5.18 18.62 20.82
C LEU A 212 -3.91 18.72 21.67
N VAL A 213 -3.66 19.88 22.25
CA VAL A 213 -2.52 20.10 23.14
C VAL A 213 -2.96 19.90 24.57
N MET A 214 -2.50 18.79 25.16
CA MET A 214 -2.84 18.41 26.55
C MET A 214 -1.80 18.93 27.55
N CYS A 215 -0.69 19.45 27.07
CA CYS A 215 0.40 20.01 27.87
C CYS A 215 0.09 21.44 28.35
N LYS A 216 -0.11 21.62 29.66
CA LYS A 216 -0.42 22.93 30.28
C LYS A 216 0.79 23.87 30.41
N GLN A 217 2.01 23.32 30.38
CA GLN A 217 3.28 24.06 30.50
C GLN A 217 3.98 24.31 29.16
N CYS A 218 3.41 23.82 28.05
CA CYS A 218 4.00 23.99 26.73
C CYS A 218 3.89 25.45 26.25
N PRO A 219 4.83 25.93 25.42
CA PRO A 219 4.80 27.31 24.92
C PRO A 219 3.47 27.63 24.22
N LEU A 220 2.95 28.84 24.45
CA LEU A 220 1.72 29.30 23.81
C LEU A 220 1.82 29.20 22.28
N ILE A 221 1.01 28.31 21.70
CA ILE A 221 0.88 28.17 20.25
C ILE A 221 0.02 29.33 19.73
N ARG A 222 0.60 30.15 18.87
CA ARG A 222 -0.06 31.32 18.26
C ARG A 222 -0.37 31.06 16.80
N ARG A 223 -1.52 31.57 16.37
CA ARG A 223 -1.92 31.57 14.95
C ARG A 223 -0.88 32.29 14.10
N GLY A 224 -0.60 31.75 12.90
CA GLY A 224 0.27 32.36 11.90
C GLY A 224 1.77 32.08 12.06
N LEU A 225 2.17 31.36 13.11
CA LEU A 225 3.57 30.95 13.31
C LEU A 225 3.79 29.49 12.90
N ASN A 226 5.04 29.17 12.55
CA ASN A 226 5.49 27.84 12.19
C ASN A 226 6.02 27.11 13.43
N TYR A 227 5.56 25.89 13.65
CA TYR A 227 5.97 25.08 14.79
C TYR A 227 6.44 23.69 14.35
N ILE A 228 7.43 23.18 15.07
CA ILE A 228 7.77 21.76 15.13
C ILE A 228 6.97 21.18 16.28
N ILE A 229 6.14 20.19 15.98
CA ILE A 229 5.19 19.61 16.91
C ILE A 229 5.46 18.11 16.95
N MET A 230 6.03 17.64 18.06
CA MET A 230 6.11 16.22 18.34
C MET A 230 4.80 15.78 19.00
N GLY A 231 4.28 14.63 18.61
CA GLY A 231 3.03 14.11 19.18
C GLY A 231 2.69 12.73 18.65
N GLN A 232 1.58 12.19 19.11
CA GLN A 232 0.99 10.99 18.53
C GLN A 232 -0.05 11.39 17.50
N VAL A 233 0.00 10.78 16.33
CA VAL A 233 -1.08 10.90 15.34
C VAL A 233 -1.91 9.63 15.43
N GLU A 234 -3.21 9.79 15.67
CA GLU A 234 -4.20 8.71 15.61
C GLU A 234 -4.56 8.43 14.14
N GLU A 235 -5.01 7.20 13.85
CA GLU A 235 -5.30 6.74 12.47
C GLU A 235 -6.39 7.56 11.77
N ASP A 236 -7.16 8.35 12.51
CA ASP A 236 -8.20 9.25 12.00
C ASP A 236 -7.70 10.67 11.64
N GLY A 237 -6.39 10.90 11.68
CA GLY A 237 -5.76 12.19 11.35
C GLY A 237 -5.79 13.22 12.48
N ARG A 238 -6.16 12.83 13.71
CA ARG A 238 -6.05 13.69 14.90
C ARG A 238 -4.70 13.51 15.59
N GLY A 239 -4.03 14.62 15.89
CA GLY A 239 -2.78 14.63 16.66
C GLY A 239 -3.02 14.94 18.13
N LYS A 240 -2.34 14.24 19.04
CA LYS A 240 -2.27 14.58 20.47
C LYS A 240 -0.85 14.96 20.85
N VAL A 241 -0.69 16.13 21.46
CA VAL A 241 0.58 16.59 22.04
C VAL A 241 0.51 16.33 23.54
N PHE A 242 1.23 15.30 23.99
CA PHE A 242 1.29 14.91 25.40
C PHE A 242 2.22 15.84 26.19
N PRO A 243 2.18 15.84 27.54
CA PRO A 243 3.08 16.63 28.38
C PRO A 243 4.57 16.39 28.10
N ASN A 244 4.93 15.17 27.70
CA ASN A 244 6.31 14.79 27.37
C ASN A 244 6.67 15.07 25.89
N SER A 245 5.73 15.63 25.14
CA SER A 245 5.89 15.98 23.73
C SER A 245 6.39 17.41 23.57
N PHE A 246 7.25 17.63 22.59
CA PHE A 246 7.94 18.90 22.39
C PHE A 246 7.24 19.78 21.33
N VAL A 247 7.14 21.07 21.62
CA VAL A 247 6.65 22.09 20.68
C VAL A 247 7.64 23.26 20.63
N MET A 248 8.12 23.62 19.43
CA MET A 248 9.03 24.75 19.25
C MET A 248 8.66 25.57 18.01
N SER A 249 8.59 26.89 18.15
CA SER A 249 8.45 27.78 17.01
C SER A 249 9.76 27.84 16.20
N PHE A 250 9.69 27.85 14.87
CA PHE A 250 10.87 28.02 14.03
C PHE A 250 10.64 29.05 12.92
N LYS A 251 11.74 29.67 12.45
CA LYS A 251 11.74 30.51 11.24
C LYS A 251 12.21 29.67 10.07
N THR A 252 11.56 29.80 8.91
CA THR A 252 11.71 28.94 7.72
C THR A 252 13.14 28.86 7.16
N LYS A 253 14.05 29.76 7.55
CA LYS A 253 15.45 29.81 7.08
C LYS A 253 16.42 28.84 7.78
N ASN A 254 16.03 28.09 8.83
CA ASN A 254 16.95 27.26 9.62
C ASN A 254 16.53 25.77 9.69
N SER A 255 16.80 25.01 8.62
CA SER A 255 16.60 23.55 8.57
C SER A 255 17.53 22.75 9.50
N LYS A 256 18.62 23.35 10.01
CA LYS A 256 19.61 22.71 10.90
C LYS A 256 19.05 22.28 12.28
N ILE A 257 17.88 22.80 12.68
CA ILE A 257 17.29 22.54 14.01
C ILE A 257 16.84 21.07 14.15
N LEU A 258 16.41 20.40 13.08
CA LEU A 258 15.93 19.00 13.12
C LEU A 258 16.97 18.01 13.67
N ASN A 259 18.27 18.21 13.41
CA ASN A 259 19.31 17.32 13.92
C ASN A 259 19.62 17.53 15.41
N ALA A 260 19.39 18.73 15.95
CA ALA A 260 19.59 19.05 17.36
C ALA A 260 18.43 18.54 18.26
N LEU A 261 17.34 18.08 17.66
CA LEU A 261 16.10 17.69 18.34
C LEU A 261 16.01 16.21 18.72
N LYS A 262 16.92 15.35 18.23
CA LYS A 262 16.88 13.90 18.54
C LYS A 262 16.91 13.58 20.04
N ASN A 263 17.45 14.47 20.87
CA ASN A 263 17.76 14.19 22.28
C ASN A 263 17.12 15.18 23.29
N LYS A 264 16.14 16.00 22.91
CA LYS A 264 15.50 16.96 23.83
C LYS A 264 14.09 16.52 24.24
N THR A 265 13.92 16.21 25.52
CA THR A 265 12.62 16.05 26.18
C THR A 265 12.20 17.39 26.82
N CYS A 266 10.89 17.61 27.00
CA CYS A 266 10.43 18.72 27.83
C CYS A 266 10.94 18.49 29.26
N GLN A 267 11.80 19.39 29.74
CA GLN A 267 12.15 19.43 31.16
C GLN A 267 10.97 20.01 31.94
N ASN A 268 10.66 19.39 33.07
CA ASN A 268 9.60 19.75 34.02
C ASN A 268 9.64 21.23 34.43
#